data_AF-A0AAV2HPN2-F1
#
_entry.id   AF-A0AAV2HPN2-F1
#
_cell.length_a   1.000
_cell.length_b   1.000
_cell.length_c   1.000
_cell.angle_alpha   90.00
_cell.angle_beta   90.00
_cell.angle_gamma   90.00
#
_symmetry.space_group_name_H-M   'P 1'
#
loop_
_entity.id
_entity.type
_entity.pdbx_description
1 polymer ?
#
loop_
_entity_poly.entity_id
_entity_poly.type
_entity_poly.pdbx_seq_one_letter_code
_entity_poly.pdbx_strand_id
1 'polypeptide(L)'
;MCLLLAPAWWYTVYDAPDSHPRITKHELAIITFNKRLEAFDDNQPLNTPWRRILKSPAVWVILMGHISNKWILSFMLSYLPRYFN
;
A
#
# COMPACT_ATOMS: atom_id res chain seq x y z
N MET A 1 1.83 12.29 20.59
CA MET A 1 2.47 11.13 19.93
C MET A 1 2.86 11.38 18.48
N CYS A 2 2.04 12.06 17.66
CA CYS A 2 2.38 12.33 16.26
C CYS A 2 3.60 13.24 16.04
N LEU A 3 3.85 14.20 16.95
CA LEU A 3 4.95 15.17 16.82
C LEU A 3 6.35 14.57 16.92
N LEU A 4 6.51 13.39 17.52
CA LEU A 4 7.80 12.71 17.62
C LEU A 4 7.99 11.65 16.52
N LEU A 5 6.89 11.05 16.04
CA LEU A 5 6.95 10.00 15.02
C LEU A 5 7.18 10.57 13.62
N ALA A 6 6.59 11.72 13.29
CA ALA A 6 6.78 12.35 11.98
C ALA A 6 8.25 12.66 11.64
N PRO A 7 9.04 13.33 12.51
CA PRO A 7 10.45 13.59 12.22
C PRO A 7 11.30 12.32 12.18
N ALA A 8 11.01 11.32 13.01
CA ALA A 8 11.68 10.03 12.93
C ALA A 8 11.41 9.34 11.58
N TRP A 9 10.15 9.33 11.12
CA TRP A 9 9.75 8.76 9.85
C TRP A 9 10.45 9.42 8.66
N TRP A 10 10.50 10.75 8.62
CA TRP A 10 11.21 11.48 7.55
C TRP A 10 12.71 11.19 7.49
N TYR A 11 13.33 10.88 8.64
CA TYR A 11 14.76 10.53 8.66
C TYR A 11 15.02 9.08 8.22
N THR A 12 14.07 8.17 8.49
CA THR A 12 14.26 6.72 8.29
C THR A 12 13.68 6.17 7.00
N VAL A 13 12.68 6.82 6.40
CA VAL A 13 11.93 6.28 5.26
C VAL A 13 12.27 7.03 3.98
N TYR A 14 12.62 6.28 2.94
CA TYR A 14 13.01 6.78 1.63
C TYR A 14 12.15 6.09 0.56
N ASP A 15 11.75 6.83 -0.48
CA ASP A 15 10.81 6.34 -1.51
C ASP A 15 11.43 5.33 -2.47
N ALA A 16 12.74 5.40 -2.70
CA ALA A 16 13.47 4.51 -3.59
C ALA A 16 14.60 3.81 -2.83
N PRO A 17 14.86 2.51 -3.11
CA PRO A 17 15.99 1.81 -2.53
C PRO A 17 17.32 2.48 -2.92
N ASP A 18 17.39 3.10 -4.10
CA ASP A 18 18.58 3.76 -4.63
C ASP A 18 18.90 5.10 -3.92
N SER A 19 17.90 5.74 -3.31
CA SER A 19 18.09 7.00 -2.56
C SER A 19 18.41 6.78 -1.08
N HIS A 20 18.42 5.53 -0.62
CA HIS A 20 18.64 5.20 0.78
C HIS A 20 20.15 5.17 1.14
N PRO A 21 20.64 6.04 2.04
CA PRO A 21 22.08 6.20 2.29
C PRO A 21 22.76 5.00 2.98
N ARG A 22 21.97 4.14 3.63
CA ARG A 22 22.48 2.96 4.39
C ARG A 22 22.33 1.63 3.65
N ILE A 23 21.84 1.63 2.41
CA ILE A 23 21.62 0.37 1.68
C ILE A 23 22.95 -0.24 1.20
N THR A 24 23.08 -1.57 1.33
CA THR A 24 24.27 -2.27 0.85
C THR A 24 24.09 -2.73 -0.60
N LYS A 25 25.16 -2.78 -1.39
CA LYS A 25 25.12 -3.25 -2.80
C LYS A 25 24.49 -4.64 -2.96
N HIS A 26 24.73 -5.54 -2.01
CA HIS A 26 24.16 -6.89 -2.00
C HIS A 26 22.63 -6.86 -1.79
N GLU A 27 22.15 -6.06 -0.84
CA GLU A 27 20.72 -5.89 -0.57
C GLU A 27 20.01 -5.24 -1.75
N LEU A 28 20.61 -4.20 -2.33
CA LEU A 28 20.10 -3.54 -3.52
C LEU A 28 19.99 -4.50 -4.71
N ALA A 29 20.97 -5.39 -4.89
CA ALA A 29 20.92 -6.41 -5.93
C ALA A 29 19.75 -7.39 -5.74
N ILE A 30 19.44 -7.79 -4.50
CA ILE A 30 18.29 -8.66 -4.20
C ILE A 30 16.97 -7.96 -4.53
N ILE A 31 16.83 -6.69 -4.10
CA ILE A 31 15.60 -5.91 -4.31
C ILE A 31 15.36 -5.65 -5.80
N THR A 32 16.44 -5.38 -6.55
CA THR A 32 16.35 -5.08 -7.98
C THR A 32 16.32 -6.32 -8.88
N PHE A 33 16.68 -7.50 -8.37
CA PHE A 33 16.79 -8.74 -9.15
C PHE A 33 15.52 -9.10 -9.96
N ASN A 34 14.33 -8.91 -9.38
CA ASN A 34 13.05 -9.19 -10.03
C ASN A 34 12.27 -7.94 -10.42
N LYS A 35 12.87 -6.74 -10.29
CA LYS A 35 12.20 -5.50 -10.65
C LYS A 35 12.02 -5.52 -12.17
N ARG A 36 10.77 -5.70 -12.64
CA ARG A 36 10.45 -5.39 -14.04
C ARG A 36 10.88 -3.95 -14.28
N LEU A 37 11.86 -3.77 -15.16
CA LEU A 37 12.25 -2.47 -15.68
C LEU A 37 11.08 -1.95 -16.52
N GLU A 38 10.01 -1.51 -15.87
CA GLU A 38 9.12 -0.54 -16.48
C GLU A 38 9.92 0.75 -16.44
N ALA A 39 10.62 1.03 -17.55
CA ALA A 39 11.20 2.33 -17.81
C ALA A 39 10.01 3.29 -17.92
N PHE A 40 9.59 3.83 -16.78
CA PHE A 40 8.71 4.97 -16.72
C PHE A 40 9.50 6.13 -17.33
N ASP A 41 9.23 6.42 -18.60
CA ASP A 41 9.65 7.67 -19.21
C ASP A 41 8.86 8.77 -18.50
N ASP A 42 9.53 9.53 -17.63
CA ASP A 42 8.92 10.63 -16.87
C ASP A 42 8.22 11.67 -17.77
N ASN A 43 8.50 11.64 -19.08
CA ASN A 43 7.91 12.53 -20.06
C ASN A 43 6.67 11.98 -20.78
N GLN A 44 6.22 10.75 -20.50
CA GLN A 44 5.02 10.18 -21.12
C GLN A 44 3.85 10.06 -20.13
N PRO A 45 2.66 10.61 -20.45
CA PRO A 45 1.50 10.40 -19.61
C PRO A 45 1.14 8.91 -19.61
N LEU A 46 1.31 8.26 -18.45
CA LEU A 46 0.86 6.89 -18.25
C LEU A 46 -0.65 6.81 -18.44
N ASN A 47 -1.07 6.26 -19.58
CA ASN A 47 -2.47 5.93 -19.82
C ASN A 47 -2.86 4.70 -18.99
N THR A 48 -3.17 4.93 -17.72
CA THR A 48 -3.56 3.87 -16.79
C THR A 48 -4.91 3.28 -17.24
N PRO A 49 -5.01 1.97 -17.51
CA PRO A 49 -6.19 1.37 -18.11
C PRO A 49 -7.30 1.12 -17.06
N TRP A 50 -7.90 2.19 -16.54
CA TRP A 50 -8.93 2.16 -15.48
C TRP A 50 -10.08 1.20 -15.77
N ARG A 51 -10.59 1.19 -17.01
CA ARG A 51 -11.69 0.30 -17.41
C ARG A 51 -11.30 -1.17 -17.32
N ARG A 52 -10.04 -1.52 -17.58
CA ARG A 52 -9.54 -2.90 -17.48
C ARG A 52 -9.38 -3.33 -16.03
N ILE A 53 -8.89 -2.42 -15.17
CA ILE A 53 -8.73 -2.66 -13.73
C ILE A 53 -10.10 -2.91 -13.09
N LEU A 54 -11.08 -2.02 -13.34
CA LEU A 54 -12.42 -2.15 -12.77
C LEU A 54 -13.21 -3.36 -13.29
N LYS A 55 -12.87 -3.89 -14.46
CA LYS A 55 -13.47 -5.13 -14.99
C LYS A 55 -12.81 -6.40 -14.44
N SER A 56 -11.68 -6.29 -13.74
CA SER A 56 -10.95 -7.45 -13.23
C SER A 56 -11.69 -8.08 -12.04
N PRO A 57 -11.95 -9.41 -12.06
CA PRO A 57 -12.60 -10.10 -10.95
C PRO A 57 -11.81 -10.01 -9.65
N ALA A 58 -10.47 -9.98 -9.73
CA ALA A 58 -9.61 -9.85 -8.55
C ALA A 58 -9.86 -8.54 -7.78
N VAL A 59 -10.10 -7.44 -8.50
CA VAL A 59 -10.38 -6.13 -7.88
C VAL A 59 -11.70 -6.17 -7.10
N TRP A 60 -12.72 -6.82 -7.65
CA TRP A 60 -14.01 -6.98 -6.96
C TRP A 60 -13.92 -7.88 -5.73
N VAL A 61 -13.15 -8.97 -5.80
CA VAL A 61 -12.90 -9.84 -4.63
C VAL A 61 -12.21 -9.07 -3.51
N ILE A 62 -11.17 -8.29 -3.83
CA ILE A 62 -10.48 -7.44 -2.86
C ILE A 62 -11.43 -6.40 -2.26
N LEU A 63 -12.20 -5.71 -3.11
CA LEU A 63 -13.16 -4.69 -2.68
C LEU A 63 -14.22 -5.28 -1.72
N MET A 64 -14.79 -6.42 -2.08
CA MET A 64 -15.76 -7.13 -1.24
C MET A 64 -15.15 -7.56 0.09
N GLY A 65 -13.90 -8.04 0.09
CA GLY A 65 -13.17 -8.37 1.32
C GLY A 65 -12.94 -7.16 2.23
N HIS A 66 -12.63 -5.99 1.67
CA HIS A 66 -12.50 -4.76 2.46
C HIS A 66 -13.83 -4.30 3.04
N ILE A 67 -14.91 -4.34 2.25
CA ILE A 67 -16.25 -3.95 2.69
C ILE A 67 -16.73 -4.87 3.81
N SER A 68 -16.60 -6.20 3.63
CA SER A 68 -17.03 -7.17 4.63
C SER A 68 -16.29 -6.99 5.95
N ASN A 69 -14.97 -6.78 5.92
CA ASN A 69 -14.18 -6.55 7.11
C ASN A 69 -14.64 -5.31 7.89
N LYS A 70 -14.87 -4.19 7.20
CA LYS A 70 -15.39 -2.95 7.84
C LYS A 70 -16.80 -3.15 8.38
N TRP A 71 -17.65 -3.86 7.65
CA TRP A 71 -19.04 -4.10 8.04
C TRP A 71 -19.14 -5.01 9.26
N ILE A 72 -18.40 -6.11 9.30
CA ILE A 72 -18.35 -7.05 10.43
C ILE A 72 -17.85 -6.33 11.69
N LEU A 73 -16.78 -5.54 11.59
CA LEU A 73 -16.26 -4.78 12.73
C LEU A 73 -17.29 -3.76 13.24
N SER A 74 -17.92 -3.02 12.32
CA SER A 74 -18.96 -2.04 12.66
C SER A 74 -20.16 -2.69 13.33
N PHE A 75 -20.59 -3.85 12.83
CA PHE A 75 -21.63 -4.64 13.47
C PHE A 75 -21.23 -5.09 14.85
N MET A 76 -20.06 -5.70 15.01
CA MET A 76 -19.60 -6.17 16.30
C MET A 76 -19.60 -5.03 17.32
N LEU A 77 -19.02 -3.88 16.97
CA LEU A 77 -19.00 -2.69 17.83
C LEU A 77 -20.39 -2.12 18.16
N SER A 78 -21.34 -2.18 17.21
CA SER A 78 -22.69 -1.63 17.40
C SER A 78 -23.57 -2.53 18.26
N TYR A 79 -23.39 -3.85 18.17
CA TYR A 79 -24.19 -4.83 18.90
C TYR A 79 -23.56 -5.25 20.23
N LEU A 80 -22.26 -5.05 20.43
CA LEU A 80 -21.58 -5.34 21.70
C LEU A 80 -22.26 -4.68 22.91
N PRO A 81 -22.59 -3.36 22.89
CA PRO A 81 -23.23 -2.71 24.02
C PRO A 81 -24.67 -3.18 24.26
N ARG A 82 -25.35 -3.64 23.20
CA ARG A 82 -26.72 -4.19 23.29
C ARG A 82 -26.77 -5.62 23.82
N TYR A 83 -25.67 -6.37 23.71
CA TYR A 83 -25.58 -7.74 24.21
C TYR A 83 -25.27 -7.81 25.71
N PHE A 84 -24.46 -6.85 26.20
CA PHE A 84 -24.03 -6.80 27.61
C PHE A 84 -24.92 -5.91 28.51
N ASN A 85 -26.00 -5.35 27.98
CA ASN A 85 -27.02 -4.62 28.75
C ASN A 85 -28.33 -5.41 28.75
#